data_AF-A0A093XHJ2-F1
#
_entry.id   AF-A0A093XHJ2-F1
#
_cell.length_a   1.000
_cell.length_b   1.000
_cell.length_c   1.000
_cell.angle_alpha   90.00
_cell.angle_beta   90.00
_cell.angle_gamma   90.00
#
_symmetry.space_group_name_H-M   'P 1'
#
loop_
_entity.id
_entity.type
_entity.pdbx_description
1 polymer ?
#
loop_
_entity_poly.entity_id
_entity_poly.type
_entity_poly.pdbx_seq_one_letter_code
_entity_poly.pdbx_strand_id
1 'polypeptide(L)'
;MAPPSPLAIATSSLQRLVKEEASYYKELEKQEARLKKVEESTEEDENREYTLKQERAAIEETKAVFPTLKTRIEDNLEKLRDQVEKAQGSAPEEEIVKAQRAIESAEAALKEAAAKA
;
A
#
# COMPACT_ATOMS: atom_id res chain seq x y z
N MET A 1 16.41 26.02 -0.65
CA MET A 1 14.97 25.64 -0.76
C MET A 1 14.31 25.92 0.58
N ALA A 2 13.10 26.47 0.57
CA ALA A 2 12.30 26.56 1.79
C ALA A 2 11.89 25.14 2.27
N PRO A 3 11.72 24.91 3.58
CA PRO A 3 11.19 23.65 4.07
C PRO A 3 9.75 23.43 3.56
N PRO A 4 9.34 22.17 3.34
CA PRO A 4 7.98 21.86 2.91
C PRO A 4 6.96 22.24 4.00
N SER A 5 5.76 22.64 3.57
CA SER A 5 4.66 22.94 4.48
C SER A 5 4.18 21.68 5.21
N PRO A 6 3.48 21.82 6.36
CA PRO A 6 2.86 20.68 7.02
C PRO A 6 1.90 19.89 6.11
N LEU A 7 1.11 20.59 5.29
CA LEU A 7 0.19 19.98 4.32
C LEU A 7 0.93 19.18 3.25
N ALA A 8 2.03 19.72 2.72
CA ALA A 8 2.88 19.02 1.75
C ALA A 8 3.55 17.78 2.37
N ILE A 9 4.00 17.86 3.62
CA ILE A 9 4.57 16.72 4.34
C ILE A 9 3.51 15.62 4.50
N ALA A 10 2.32 15.93 5.00
CA ALA A 10 1.25 14.96 5.20
C ALA A 10 0.79 14.32 3.88
N THR A 11 0.65 15.14 2.82
CA THR A 11 0.36 14.66 1.46
C THR A 11 1.41 13.63 1.00
N SER A 12 2.69 13.95 1.17
CA SER A 12 3.78 13.07 0.77
C SER A 12 3.84 11.77 1.59
N SER A 13 3.48 11.84 2.88
CA SER A 13 3.41 10.68 3.78
C SER A 13 2.34 9.69 3.30
N LEU A 14 1.12 10.18 3.06
CA LEU A 14 0.02 9.36 2.58
C LEU A 14 0.35 8.71 1.22
N GLN A 15 0.90 9.48 0.28
CA GLN A 15 1.31 8.95 -1.03
C GLN A 15 2.37 7.85 -0.94
N ARG A 16 3.31 7.94 0.02
CA ARG A 16 4.31 6.89 0.24
C ARG A 16 3.66 5.61 0.76
N LEU A 17 2.74 5.71 1.70
CA LEU A 17 2.02 4.55 2.24
C LEU A 17 1.19 3.83 1.17
N VAL A 18 0.46 4.58 0.33
CA VAL A 18 -0.30 4.00 -0.79
C VAL A 18 0.61 3.28 -1.79
N LYS A 19 1.79 3.85 -2.09
CA LYS A 19 2.78 3.20 -2.97
C LYS A 19 3.41 1.96 -2.33
N GLU A 20 3.62 1.99 -1.02
CA GLU A 20 4.13 0.86 -0.25
C GLU A 20 3.12 -0.29 -0.30
N GLU A 21 1.83 -0.02 -0.06
CA GLU A 21 0.76 -1.01 -0.13
C GLU A 21 0.65 -1.64 -1.52
N ALA A 22 0.64 -0.80 -2.57
CA ALA A 22 0.64 -1.28 -3.94
C ALA A 22 1.87 -2.15 -4.28
N SER A 23 3.02 -1.89 -3.65
CA SER A 23 4.23 -2.69 -3.84
C SER A 23 4.12 -4.05 -3.15
N TYR A 24 3.54 -4.12 -1.96
CA TYR A 24 3.28 -5.40 -1.28
C TYR A 24 2.25 -6.25 -2.04
N TYR A 25 1.20 -5.65 -2.60
CA TYR A 25 0.26 -6.40 -3.45
C TYR A 25 0.94 -6.98 -4.70
N LYS A 26 1.81 -6.21 -5.36
CA LYS A 26 2.60 -6.72 -6.49
C LYS A 26 3.55 -7.85 -6.11
N GLU A 27 4.11 -7.82 -4.90
CA GLU A 27 4.95 -8.90 -4.41
C GLU A 27 4.13 -10.16 -4.12
N LEU A 28 2.97 -10.00 -3.47
CA LEU A 28 2.04 -11.10 -3.23
C LEU A 28 1.61 -11.78 -4.55
N GLU A 29 1.22 -11.00 -5.56
CA GLU A 29 0.86 -11.54 -6.89
C GLU A 29 1.99 -12.37 -7.51
N LYS A 30 3.26 -11.94 -7.36
CA LYS A 30 4.42 -12.68 -7.85
C LYS A 30 4.66 -13.96 -7.06
N GLN A 31 4.54 -13.91 -5.74
CA GLN A 31 4.69 -15.06 -4.86
C GLN A 31 3.64 -16.12 -5.17
N GLU A 32 2.37 -15.72 -5.31
CA GLU A 32 1.27 -16.61 -5.67
C GLU A 32 1.47 -17.24 -7.06
N ALA A 33 1.97 -16.47 -8.03
CA ALA A 33 2.32 -16.99 -9.35
C ALA A 33 3.46 -18.02 -9.30
N ARG A 34 4.48 -17.80 -8.46
CA ARG A 34 5.57 -18.78 -8.25
C ARG A 34 5.06 -20.04 -7.56
N LEU A 35 4.27 -19.90 -6.50
CA LEU A 35 3.66 -21.03 -5.80
C LEU A 35 2.86 -21.89 -6.77
N LYS A 36 1.97 -21.27 -7.56
CA LYS A 36 1.16 -21.95 -8.56
C LYS A 36 2.01 -22.73 -9.58
N LYS A 37 3.11 -22.14 -10.05
CA LYS A 37 4.04 -22.81 -10.96
C LYS A 37 4.66 -24.08 -10.35
N VAL A 38 5.01 -24.05 -9.07
CA VAL A 38 5.58 -25.22 -8.36
C VAL A 38 4.49 -26.27 -8.08
N GLU A 39 3.26 -25.84 -7.80
CA GLU A 39 2.11 -26.72 -7.62
C GLU A 39 1.74 -27.46 -8.92
N GLU A 40 1.80 -26.78 -10.07
CA GLU A 40 1.47 -27.32 -11.40
C GLU A 40 2.63 -28.08 -12.07
N SER A 41 3.86 -27.99 -11.53
CA SER A 41 5.01 -28.69 -12.10
C SER A 41 4.83 -30.21 -12.02
N THR A 42 5.04 -30.89 -13.15
CA THR A 42 5.03 -32.35 -13.27
C THR A 42 6.44 -32.96 -13.24
N GLU A 43 7.48 -32.13 -13.11
CA GLU A 43 8.87 -32.58 -13.01
C GLU A 43 9.13 -33.15 -11.61
N GLU A 44 9.90 -34.25 -11.54
CA GLU A 44 10.39 -34.77 -10.27
C GLU A 44 11.43 -33.81 -9.68
N ASP A 45 11.05 -33.11 -8.61
CA ASP A 45 11.92 -32.26 -7.81
C ASP A 45 11.90 -32.76 -6.36
N GLU A 46 13.04 -33.30 -5.91
CA GLU A 46 13.23 -33.78 -4.54
C GLU A 46 13.03 -32.67 -3.49
N ASN A 47 13.16 -31.41 -3.89
CA ASN A 47 12.97 -30.23 -3.03
C ASN A 47 11.56 -29.64 -3.11
N ARG A 48 10.64 -30.21 -3.89
CA ARG A 48 9.32 -29.61 -4.15
C ARG A 48 8.58 -29.21 -2.88
N GLU A 49 8.50 -30.13 -1.91
CA GLU A 49 7.79 -29.87 -0.65
C GLU A 49 8.44 -28.74 0.16
N TYR A 50 9.77 -28.70 0.19
CA TYR A 50 10.50 -27.61 0.84
C TYR A 50 10.23 -26.28 0.15
N THR A 51 10.26 -26.24 -1.18
CA THR A 51 9.97 -25.05 -1.99
C THR A 51 8.54 -24.56 -1.77
N LEU A 52 7.55 -25.46 -1.78
CA LEU A 52 6.15 -25.13 -1.50
C LEU A 52 5.98 -24.51 -0.11
N LYS A 53 6.64 -25.09 0.91
CA LYS A 53 6.60 -24.56 2.28
C LYS A 53 7.21 -23.15 2.36
N GLN A 54 8.32 -22.89 1.67
CA GLN A 54 8.98 -21.58 1.66
C GLN A 54 8.11 -20.52 0.98
N GLU A 55 7.55 -20.81 -0.20
CA GLU A 55 6.69 -19.84 -0.90
C GLU A 55 5.42 -19.54 -0.10
N ARG A 56 4.82 -20.56 0.54
CA ARG A 56 3.67 -20.36 1.44
C ARG A 56 4.02 -19.49 2.64
N ALA A 57 5.18 -19.72 3.27
CA ALA A 57 5.64 -18.90 4.38
C ALA A 57 5.86 -17.44 3.96
N ALA A 58 6.51 -17.20 2.81
CA ALA A 58 6.73 -15.85 2.28
C ALA A 58 5.41 -15.11 1.96
N ILE A 59 4.40 -15.82 1.45
CA ILE A 59 3.05 -15.29 1.23
C ILE A 59 2.42 -14.86 2.55
N GLU A 60 2.46 -15.70 3.58
CA GLU A 60 1.87 -15.38 4.89
C GLU A 60 2.59 -14.21 5.57
N GLU A 61 3.92 -14.15 5.48
CA GLU A 61 4.71 -13.00 5.96
C GLU A 61 4.32 -11.70 5.24
N THR A 62 4.14 -11.75 3.92
CA THR A 62 3.70 -10.59 3.13
C THR A 62 2.27 -10.17 3.52
N LYS A 63 1.36 -11.14 3.68
CA LYS A 63 -0.02 -10.88 4.12
C LYS A 63 -0.10 -10.24 5.50
N ALA A 64 0.80 -10.63 6.41
CA ALA A 64 0.85 -10.09 7.77
C ALA A 64 1.19 -8.59 7.83
N VAL A 65 1.74 -8.01 6.75
CA VAL A 65 2.02 -6.56 6.69
C VAL A 65 0.76 -5.73 6.43
N PHE A 66 -0.20 -6.24 5.65
CA PHE A 66 -1.36 -5.46 5.21
C PHE A 66 -2.21 -4.85 6.34
N PRO A 67 -2.52 -5.55 7.46
CA PRO A 67 -3.34 -4.98 8.53
C PRO A 67 -2.73 -3.70 9.10
N THR A 68 -1.43 -3.73 9.42
CA THR A 68 -0.72 -2.56 9.97
C THR A 68 -0.64 -1.44 8.93
N LEU A 69 -0.41 -1.78 7.67
CA LEU A 69 -0.30 -0.79 6.60
C LEU A 69 -1.64 -0.10 6.31
N LYS A 70 -2.73 -0.87 6.29
CA LYS A 70 -4.10 -0.36 6.18
C LYS A 70 -4.40 0.66 7.28
N THR A 71 -4.16 0.31 8.56
CA THR A 71 -4.37 1.24 9.68
C THR A 71 -3.54 2.52 9.52
N ARG A 72 -2.27 2.40 9.10
CA ARG A 72 -1.42 3.58 8.87
C ARG A 72 -1.96 4.47 7.75
N ILE A 73 -2.51 3.88 6.67
CA ILE A 73 -3.13 4.62 5.57
C ILE A 73 -4.39 5.34 6.07
N GLU A 74 -5.28 4.64 6.77
CA GLU A 74 -6.50 5.21 7.36
C GLU A 74 -6.19 6.39 8.30
N ASP A 75 -5.23 6.22 9.22
CA ASP A 75 -4.81 7.29 10.14
C ASP A 75 -4.25 8.52 9.40
N ASN A 76 -3.45 8.31 8.35
CA ASN A 76 -2.86 9.41 7.57
C ASN A 76 -3.89 10.08 6.66
N LEU A 77 -4.88 9.31 6.17
CA LEU A 77 -6.00 9.80 5.38
C LEU A 77 -6.87 10.75 6.20
N GLU A 78 -7.27 10.35 7.40
CA GLU A 78 -8.03 11.20 8.31
C GLU A 78 -7.26 12.47 8.68
N LYS A 79 -5.99 12.35 9.06
CA LYS A 79 -5.13 13.51 9.35
C LYS A 79 -5.00 14.47 8.16
N LEU A 80 -4.90 13.95 6.94
CA LEU A 80 -4.79 14.79 5.76
C LEU A 80 -6.11 15.51 5.44
N ARG A 81 -7.25 14.84 5.60
CA ARG A 81 -8.58 15.47 5.46
C ARG A 81 -8.74 16.65 6.42
N ASP A 82 -8.41 16.47 7.69
CA ASP A 82 -8.44 17.53 8.71
C ASP A 82 -7.53 18.71 8.34
N GLN A 83 -6.34 18.43 7.82
CA GLN A 83 -5.40 19.48 7.40
C GLN A 83 -5.88 20.23 6.17
N VAL A 84 -6.49 19.55 5.20
CA VAL A 84 -7.07 20.18 4.01
C VAL A 84 -8.19 21.12 4.40
N GLU A 85 -9.09 20.70 5.31
CA GLU A 85 -10.17 21.56 5.82
C GLU A 85 -9.62 22.83 6.48
N LYS A 86 -8.63 22.69 7.37
CA LYS A 86 -8.00 23.83 8.06
C LYS A 86 -7.21 24.75 7.12
N ALA A 87 -6.70 24.22 6.02
CA ALA A 87 -5.88 24.95 5.05
C ALA A 87 -6.71 25.71 4.01
N GLN A 88 -8.04 25.50 3.95
CA GLN A 88 -8.91 26.21 3.00
C GLN A 88 -8.78 27.73 3.17
N GLY A 89 -8.51 28.43 2.07
CA GLY A 89 -8.35 29.88 2.05
C GLY A 89 -7.05 30.43 2.65
N SER A 90 -6.15 29.57 3.15
CA SER A 90 -4.87 29.99 3.77
C SER A 90 -3.63 29.35 3.16
N ALA A 91 -3.73 28.17 2.57
CA ALA A 91 -2.64 27.51 1.85
C ALA A 91 -2.70 27.78 0.33
N PRO A 92 -1.58 27.60 -0.39
CA PRO A 92 -1.58 27.65 -1.85
C PRO A 92 -2.55 26.63 -2.44
N GLU A 93 -3.36 27.07 -3.41
CA GLU A 93 -4.38 26.23 -4.06
C GLU A 93 -3.78 24.94 -4.66
N GLU A 94 -2.57 25.01 -5.20
CA GLU A 94 -1.86 23.85 -5.74
C GLU A 94 -1.58 22.78 -4.67
N GLU A 95 -1.25 23.18 -3.43
CA GLU A 95 -1.03 22.24 -2.33
C GLU A 95 -2.34 21.57 -1.90
N ILE A 96 -3.44 22.33 -1.86
CA ILE A 96 -4.77 21.82 -1.55
C ILE A 96 -5.21 20.78 -2.59
N VAL A 97 -5.05 21.09 -3.89
CA VAL A 97 -5.40 20.16 -4.98
C VAL A 97 -4.55 18.89 -4.93
N LYS A 98 -3.24 18.99 -4.63
CA LYS A 98 -2.36 17.82 -4.46
C LYS A 98 -2.79 16.95 -3.27
N ALA A 99 -3.16 17.57 -2.16
CA ALA A 99 -3.65 16.86 -0.98
C ALA A 99 -4.97 16.13 -1.26
N GLN A 100 -5.93 16.78 -1.93
CA GLN A 100 -7.19 16.17 -2.35
C GLN A 100 -6.98 14.96 -3.26
N ARG A 101 -6.09 15.06 -4.26
CA ARG A 101 -5.74 13.92 -5.11
C ARG A 101 -5.09 12.76 -4.34
N ALA A 102 -4.30 13.07 -3.31
CA ALA A 102 -3.72 12.03 -2.45
C ALA A 102 -4.79 11.33 -1.60
N ILE A 103 -5.79 12.07 -1.12
CA ILE A 103 -6.97 11.52 -0.42
C ILE A 103 -7.73 10.56 -1.35
N GLU A 104 -8.09 11.02 -2.56
CA GLU A 104 -8.79 10.18 -3.56
C GLU A 104 -8.01 8.90 -3.90
N SER A 105 -6.69 9.03 -4.10
CA SER A 105 -5.83 7.87 -4.38
C SER A 105 -5.78 6.89 -3.22
N ALA A 106 -5.80 7.36 -1.97
CA ALA A 106 -5.79 6.50 -0.80
C ALA A 106 -7.14 5.80 -0.58
N GLU A 107 -8.25 6.50 -0.81
CA GLU A 107 -9.60 5.91 -0.78
C GLU A 107 -9.75 4.81 -1.84
N ALA A 108 -9.25 5.06 -3.06
CA ALA A 108 -9.23 4.06 -4.12
C ALA A 108 -8.40 2.84 -3.73
N ALA A 109 -7.22 3.05 -3.13
CA ALA A 109 -6.36 1.97 -2.67
C ALA A 109 -7.02 1.13 -1.56
N LEU A 110 -7.63 1.77 -0.56
CA LEU A 110 -8.36 1.07 0.50
C LEU A 110 -9.55 0.26 -0.04
N LYS A 111 -10.26 0.80 -1.03
CA LYS A 111 -11.36 0.08 -1.70
C LYS A 111 -10.85 -1.12 -2.49
N GLU A 112 -9.74 -0.98 -3.22
CA GLU A 112 -9.09 -2.08 -3.93
C GLU A 112 -8.59 -3.15 -2.95
N ALA A 113 -7.95 -2.75 -1.85
CA ALA A 113 -7.49 -3.64 -0.80
C ALA A 113 -8.64 -4.45 -0.18
N ALA A 114 -9.77 -3.80 0.09
CA ALA A 114 -10.97 -4.47 0.59
C ALA A 114 -11.60 -5.45 -0.41
N ALA A 115 -11.36 -5.29 -1.72
CA ALA A 115 -11.81 -6.24 -2.74
C ALA A 115 -10.86 -7.44 -2.92
N LYS A 116 -9.62 -7.33 -2.42
CA LYS A 116 -8.59 -8.39 -2.47
C LYS A 116 -8.49 -9.20 -1.17
N ALA A 117 -9.07 -8.71 -0.08
CA ALA A 117 -9.13 -9.37 1.23
C ALA A 117 -10.28 -10.38 1.30
#